data_AF-A0A5K0ZLV3-F1
#
_entry.id   AF-A0A5K0ZLV3-F1
#
_cell.length_a   1.000
_cell.length_b   1.000
_cell.length_c   1.000
_cell.angle_alpha   90.00
_cell.angle_beta   90.00
_cell.angle_gamma   90.00
#
_symmetry.space_group_name_H-M   'P 1'
#
loop_
_entity.id
_entity.type
_entity.pdbx_description
1 polymer ?
#
loop_
_entity_poly.entity_id
_entity_poly.type
_entity_poly.pdbx_seq_one_letter_code
_entity_poly.pdbx_strand_id
1 'polypeptide(L)' 'LSGTGVKPNIFSYAELQVGTNDFNAANKLGEGGFGPVYQ' A
#
# COMPACT_ATOMS: atom_id res chain seq x y z
N LEU A 1 14.33 -11.60 -24.20
CA LEU A 1 13.90 -11.71 -22.79
C LEU A 1 14.04 -10.33 -22.16
N SER A 2 13.11 -9.41 -22.41
CA SER A 2 13.20 -8.03 -21.93
C SER A 2 12.41 -7.91 -20.63
N GLY A 3 13.04 -8.29 -19.52
CA GLY A 3 12.52 -7.97 -18.19
C GLY A 3 12.58 -6.46 -18.02
N THR A 4 11.43 -5.82 -17.94
CA THR A 4 11.31 -4.37 -17.76
C THR A 4 12.04 -3.96 -16.48
N GLY A 5 13.08 -3.13 -16.59
CA GLY A 5 13.88 -2.63 -15.47
C GLY A 5 13.16 -1.61 -14.61
N VAL A 6 11.92 -1.88 -14.20
CA VAL A 6 11.18 -1.01 -13.30
C VAL A 6 11.68 -1.28 -11.89
N LYS A 7 12.43 -0.31 -11.34
CA LYS A 7 12.83 -0.35 -9.94
C LYS A 7 11.57 -0.15 -9.08
N PRO A 8 11.34 -0.97 -8.04
CA PRO A 8 10.22 -0.77 -7.15
C PRO A 8 10.39 0.55 -6.38
N ASN A 9 9.26 1.25 -6.18
CA ASN A 9 9.21 2.37 -5.24
C ASN A 9 9.24 1.81 -3.81
N ILE A 10 10.14 2.34 -3.00
CA ILE A 10 10.27 1.96 -1.59
C ILE A 10 9.67 3.08 -0.76
N PHE A 11 8.69 2.74 0.07
CA PHE A 11 8.04 3.65 1.01
C PHE A 11 8.32 3.17 2.44
N SER A 12 8.60 4.12 3.32
CA SER A 12 8.66 3.90 4.76
C SER A 12 7.25 3.67 5.33
N TYR A 13 7.20 3.06 6.50
CA TYR A 13 5.93 2.88 7.22
C TYR A 13 5.22 4.21 7.49
N ALA A 14 5.97 5.26 7.83
CA ALA A 14 5.41 6.59 8.09
C ALA A 14 4.76 7.21 6.84
N GLU A 15 5.34 7.02 5.66
CA GLU A 15 4.73 7.47 4.40
C GLU A 15 3.42 6.73 4.10
N LEU A 16 3.38 5.42 4.35
CA LEU A 16 2.15 4.63 4.21
C LEU A 16 1.08 5.07 5.21
N GLN A 17 1.46 5.34 6.46
CA GLN A 17 0.56 5.82 7.50
C GLN A 17 -0.06 7.17 7.09
N VAL A 18 0.75 8.12 6.63
CA VAL A 18 0.25 9.41 6.15
C VAL A 18 -0.63 9.23 4.91
N GLY A 19 -0.20 8.42 3.94
CA GLY A 19 -0.94 8.18 2.70
C GLY A 19 -2.33 7.56 2.91
N THR A 20 -2.48 6.71 3.92
CA THR A 20 -3.74 6.05 4.26
C THR A 20 -4.57 6.80 5.31
N ASN A 21 -4.13 7.99 5.72
CA ASN A 21 -4.70 8.76 6.84
C ASN A 21 -4.76 7.93 8.14
N ASP A 22 -3.61 7.42 8.56
CA ASP A 22 -3.44 6.56 9.74
C ASP A 22 -4.22 5.23 9.63
N PHE A 23 -4.20 4.60 8.46
CA PHE A 23 -4.94 3.36 8.16
C PHE A 23 -6.43 3.46 8.53
N ASN A 24 -7.04 4.61 8.26
CA ASN A 24 -8.44 4.88 8.61
C ASN A 24 -9.37 3.84 7.99
N ALA A 25 -10.28 3.28 8.80
CA ALA A 25 -11.27 2.31 8.33
C ALA A 25 -12.18 2.87 7.22
N ALA A 26 -12.40 4.18 7.16
CA ALA A 26 -13.12 4.83 6.07
C ALA A 26 -12.43 4.70 4.71
N ASN A 27 -11.10 4.51 4.69
CA ASN A 27 -10.31 4.32 3.48
C ASN A 27 -10.09 2.84 3.14
N LYS A 28 -10.62 1.91 3.94
CA LYS A 28 -10.47 0.48 3.71
C LYS A 28 -11.35 0.04 2.52
N LEU A 29 -10.70 -0.50 1.51
CA LEU A 29 -11.34 -1.05 0.31
C LEU A 29 -11.84 -2.48 0.54
N GLY A 30 -11.17 -3.24 1.40
CA GLY A 30 -11.55 -4.62 1.72
C GLY A 30 -10.52 -5.35 2.58
N GLU A 31 -10.76 -6.62 2.85
CA GLU A 31 -9.85 -7.52 3.56
C GLU A 31 -9.97 -8.94 3.02
N GLY A 32 -8.84 -9.62 2.89
CA GLY A 32 -8.76 -11.03 2.53
C GLY A 32 -7.72 -11.77 3.38
N GLY A 33 -7.33 -12.98 2.97
CA GLY A 33 -6.40 -13.83 3.74
C GLY A 33 -4.99 -13.25 3.96
N PHE A 34 -4.66 -12.14 3.29
CA PHE A 34 -3.38 -11.43 3.43
C PHE A 34 -3.51 -10.07 4.14
N GLY A 35 -4.69 -9.75 4.67
CA GLY A 35 -4.94 -8.52 5.43
C GLY A 35 -5.76 -7.46 4.67
N PRO A 36 -5.89 -6.25 5.27
CA PRO A 36 -6.69 -5.16 4.74
C PRO A 36 -6.00 -4.40 3.60
N VAL A 37 -6.81 -3.83 2.71
CA VAL A 37 -6.37 -2.94 1.61
C VAL A 37 -6.98 -1.56 1.84
N TYR A 38 -6.18 -0.50 1.72
CA TYR A 38 -6.58 0.90 1.88
C TYR A 38 -6.39 1.66 0.55
N GLN A 39 -7.19 2.70 0.31
CA GLN A 39 -7.00 3.63 -0.82
C GLN A 39 -5.88 4.64 -0.58
#